data_AF-A0A950TR18-F1
#
_entry.id   AF-A0A950TR18-F1
#
_cell.length_a   1.000
_cell.length_b   1.000
_cell.length_c   1.000
_cell.angle_alpha   90.00
_cell.angle_beta   90.00
_cell.angle_gamma   90.00
#
_symmetry.space_group_name_H-M   'P 1'
#
loop_
_entity.id
_entity.type
_entity.pdbx_description
1 polymer ?
#
loop_
_entity_poly.entity_id
_entity_poly.type
_entity_poly.pdbx_seq_one_letter_code
_entity_poly.pdbx_strand_id
1 'polypeptide(L)' 'RSMELEAIRARWKRLMRENHPDSLAARGVPADFISRASDKVAQINAAWDRIKRERGS' A
#
# COMPACT_ATOMS: atom_id res chain seq x y z
N ARG A 1 12.36 -2.24 -18.45
CA ARG A 1 12.20 -3.06 -17.22
C ARG A 1 12.27 -2.20 -15.94
N SER A 2 13.22 -1.25 -15.82
CA SER A 2 13.26 -0.30 -14.67
C SER A 2 12.08 0.68 -14.61
N MET A 3 11.67 1.28 -15.74
CA MET A 3 10.52 2.21 -15.78
C MET A 3 9.20 1.58 -15.31
N GLU A 4 8.99 0.29 -15.55
CA GLU A 4 7.79 -0.44 -15.12
C GLU A 4 7.80 -0.66 -13.59
N LEU A 5 8.95 -1.03 -13.02
CA LEU A 5 9.11 -1.15 -11.56
C LEU A 5 8.91 0.19 -10.85
N GLU A 6 9.42 1.29 -11.41
CA GLU A 6 9.18 2.63 -10.87
C GLU A 6 7.71 3.04 -10.96
N ALA A 7 7.01 2.70 -12.05
CA ALA A 7 5.57 2.92 -12.16
C ALA A 7 4.77 2.12 -11.12
N ILE A 8 5.13 0.85 -10.90
CA ILE A 8 4.52 0.01 -9.86
C ILE A 8 4.82 0.57 -8.47
N ARG A 9 6.06 1.00 -8.21
CA ARG A 9 6.46 1.63 -6.94
C ARG A 9 5.67 2.92 -6.68
N ALA A 10 5.47 3.74 -7.71
CA ALA A 10 4.67 4.95 -7.62
C ALA A 10 3.21 4.62 -7.29
N ARG A 11 2.63 3.60 -7.92
CA ARG A 11 1.27 3.13 -7.61
C ARG A 11 1.16 2.58 -6.19
N TRP A 12 2.13 1.79 -5.73
CA TRP A 12 2.21 1.29 -4.36
C TRP A 12 2.22 2.44 -3.36
N LYS A 13 3.10 3.44 -3.53
CA LYS A 13 3.14 4.64 -2.66
C LYS A 13 1.80 5.37 -2.61
N ARG A 14 1.12 5.52 -3.75
CA ARG A 14 -0.20 6.14 -3.84
C ARG A 14 -1.24 5.37 -3.04
N LEU A 15 -1.29 4.04 -3.21
CA LEU A 15 -2.21 3.18 -2.47
C LEU A 15 -1.96 3.22 -0.96
N MET A 16 -0.69 3.23 -0.54
CA MET A 16 -0.32 3.38 0.87
C MET A 16 -0.85 4.69 1.45
N ARG A 17 -0.65 5.81 0.77
CA ARG A 17 -1.14 7.13 1.23
C ARG A 17 -2.66 7.21 1.28
N GLU A 18 -3.35 6.55 0.34
CA GLU A 18 -4.81 6.51 0.27
C GLU A 18 -5.43 5.66 1.39
N ASN A 19 -4.73 4.64 1.89
CA ASN A 19 -5.27 3.65 2.82
C ASN A 19 -4.54 3.61 4.18
N HIS A 20 -3.59 4.50 4.45
CA HIS A 20 -2.78 4.41 5.67
C HIS A 20 -3.66 4.55 6.93
N PRO A 21 -3.62 3.60 7.87
CA PRO A 21 -4.44 3.64 9.08
C PRO A 21 -4.21 4.94 9.86
N ASP A 22 -2.95 5.36 10.02
CA ASP A 22 -2.62 6.61 10.72
C ASP A 22 -3.22 7.86 10.05
N SER A 23 -3.22 7.91 8.71
CA SER A 23 -3.81 9.06 8.00
C SER A 23 -5.33 9.09 8.13
N LEU A 24 -5.97 7.92 8.18
CA LEU A 24 -7.41 7.81 8.39
C LEU A 24 -7.79 8.11 9.84
N ALA A 25 -7.01 7.62 10.80
CA ALA A 25 -7.16 7.93 12.23
C ALA A 25 -7.04 9.45 12.47
N ALA A 26 -6.05 10.11 11.87
CA ALA A 26 -5.89 11.56 11.96
C ALA A 26 -7.07 12.35 11.37
N ARG A 27 -7.86 11.75 10.48
CA ARG A 27 -9.09 12.35 9.90
C ARG A 27 -10.36 12.02 10.69
N GLY A 28 -10.24 11.33 11.82
CA GLY A 28 -11.39 10.92 12.64
C GLY A 28 -12.24 9.82 12.00
N VAL A 29 -11.65 9.02 11.11
CA VAL A 29 -12.34 7.85 10.53
C VAL A 29 -12.62 6.83 11.65
N PRO A 30 -13.79 6.17 11.69
CA PRO A 30 -14.10 5.21 12.74
C PRO A 30 -13.18 3.99 12.74
N ALA A 31 -12.97 3.39 13.92
CA ALA A 31 -12.04 2.28 14.13
C ALA A 31 -12.28 1.08 13.21
N ASP A 32 -13.55 0.73 12.93
CA ASP A 32 -13.90 -0.37 12.03
C ASP A 32 -13.40 -0.14 10.60
N PHE A 33 -13.44 1.12 10.14
CA PHE A 33 -12.89 1.47 8.82
C PHE A 33 -11.37 1.51 8.82
N ILE A 34 -10.74 1.93 9.93
CA ILE A 34 -9.28 1.88 10.10
C ILE A 34 -8.77 0.44 10.08
N SER A 35 -9.47 -0.49 10.75
CA SER A 35 -9.12 -1.92 10.73
C SER A 35 -9.14 -2.49 9.31
N ARG A 36 -10.20 -2.20 8.54
CA ARG A 36 -10.27 -2.60 7.12
C ARG A 36 -9.16 -1.98 6.27
N ALA A 37 -8.79 -0.73 6.57
CA ALA A 37 -7.70 -0.05 5.87
C ALA A 37 -6.33 -0.67 6.21
N SER A 38 -6.13 -1.12 7.46
CA SER A 38 -4.96 -1.89 7.88
C SER A 38 -4.84 -3.19 7.09
N ASP A 39 -5.92 -3.97 6.98
CA ASP A 39 -5.96 -5.19 6.19
C ASP A 39 -5.63 -4.92 4.71
N LYS A 40 -6.15 -3.80 4.18
CA LYS A 40 -5.87 -3.38 2.80
C LYS A 40 -4.39 -3.04 2.60
N VAL A 41 -3.80 -2.29 3.53
CA VAL A 41 -2.37 -1.95 3.51
C VAL A 41 -1.50 -3.21 3.58
N ALA A 42 -1.86 -4.17 4.44
CA ALA A 42 -1.16 -5.45 4.53
C ALA A 42 -1.15 -6.21 3.20
N GLN A 43 -2.31 -6.29 2.53
CA GLN A 43 -2.42 -6.91 1.20
C GLN A 43 -1.60 -6.17 0.13
N ILE A 44 -1.61 -4.83 0.15
CA ILE A 44 -0.82 -4.00 -0.77
C ILE A 44 0.68 -4.26 -0.60
N ASN A 45 1.16 -4.32 0.65
CA ASN A 45 2.56 -4.61 0.96
C ASN A 45 2.96 -6.02 0.51
N ALA A 46 2.12 -7.03 0.80
CA ALA A 46 2.38 -8.41 0.37
C ALA A 46 2.49 -8.52 -1.17
N ALA A 47 1.61 -7.84 -1.91
CA ALA A 47 1.66 -7.80 -3.37
C ALA A 47 2.94 -7.09 -3.88
N TRP A 48 3.31 -5.95 -3.29
CA TRP A 48 4.53 -5.24 -3.64
C TRP A 48 5.80 -6.07 -3.36
N ASP A 49 5.86 -6.75 -2.23
CA ASP A 49 6.99 -7.62 -1.88
C ASP A 49 7.13 -8.79 -2.86
N ARG A 50 6.01 -9.40 -3.27
CA ARG A 50 6.01 -10.43 -4.32
C ARG A 50 6.55 -9.89 -5.64
N ILE A 51 6.06 -8.73 -6.08
CA ILE A 51 6.50 -8.10 -7.34
C ILE A 51 7.99 -7.77 -7.29
N LYS A 52 8.49 -7.20 -6.19
CA LYS A 52 9.92 -6.92 -5.99
C LYS A 52 10.75 -8.19 -6.10
N ARG A 53 10.33 -9.31 -5.50
CA ARG A 53 11.07 -10.59 -5.60
C ARG A 53 11.07 -11.15 -7.03
N GLU A 54 9.94 -11.11 -7.72
CA GLU A 54 9.81 -11.68 -9.08
C GLU A 54 10.53 -10.83 -10.15
N ARG A 55 10.68 -9.52 -9.91
CA ARG A 55 11.20 -8.56 -10.88
C ARG A 55 12.54 -7.93 -10.49
N GLY A 56 12.97 -8.15 -9.24
CA GLY A 56 14.23 -7.72 -8.66
C GLY A 56 15.00 -8.93 -8.13
N SER A 57 15.59 -9.67 -9.07
CA SER A 57 16.99 -10.10 -8.99
C SER A 57 17.73 -9.38 -10.10
#